data_AF-A0A024S7B3-F1
#
_entry.id   AF-A0A024S7B3-F1
#
_cell.length_a   1.000
_cell.length_b   1.000
_cell.length_c   1.000
_cell.angle_alpha   90.00
_cell.angle_beta   90.00
_cell.angle_gamma   90.00
#
_symmetry.space_group_name_H-M   'P 1'
#
loop_
_entity.id
_entity.type
_entity.pdbx_description
1 polymer ?
#
loop_
_entity_poly.entity_id
_entity_poly.type
_entity_poly.pdbx_seq_one_letter_code
_entity_poly.pdbx_strand_id
1 'polypeptide(L)'
;MSEIPTTNGYDALEEKLGRLSRKPGVKASIVLDRTTGAILKTSGQVDALQTAKSRNASTAASFSNDAPAAEEGEAHGVEEFALMIWTFVNSSGQLVQDVDTEDELKLLRLRTKKQEIVIVPDPKYILTVIHECHPA
;
A
#
# COMPACT_ATOMS: atom_id res chain seq x y z
N MET A 1 -3.64 -19.59 -34.00
CA MET A 1 -4.16 -18.32 -33.47
C MET A 1 -3.94 -18.35 -31.98
N SER A 2 -2.89 -17.71 -31.50
CA SER A 2 -2.49 -17.72 -30.10
C SER A 2 -3.27 -16.63 -29.38
N GLU A 3 -4.07 -17.00 -28.38
CA GLU A 3 -4.81 -16.06 -27.55
C GLU A 3 -3.84 -15.23 -26.70
N ILE A 4 -3.96 -13.91 -26.78
CA ILE A 4 -3.17 -12.95 -26.01
C ILE A 4 -3.92 -12.74 -24.67
N PRO A 5 -3.32 -13.03 -23.51
CA PRO A 5 -4.02 -12.93 -22.23
C PRO A 5 -4.10 -11.46 -21.78
N THR A 6 -5.32 -10.91 -21.76
CA THR A 6 -5.79 -9.80 -20.90
C THR A 6 -4.79 -8.70 -20.50
N THR A 7 -4.28 -7.94 -21.47
CA THR A 7 -3.50 -6.71 -21.24
C THR A 7 -4.34 -5.55 -20.66
N ASN A 8 -5.65 -5.52 -20.97
CA ASN A 8 -6.52 -4.36 -20.69
C ASN A 8 -6.69 -3.99 -19.20
N GLY A 9 -6.60 -4.95 -18.29
CA GLY A 9 -6.81 -4.69 -16.86
C GLY A 9 -5.62 -4.03 -16.17
N TYR A 10 -4.41 -4.39 -16.59
CA TYR A 10 -3.16 -3.86 -16.03
C TYR A 10 -2.90 -2.44 -16.53
N ASP A 11 -3.15 -2.18 -17.82
CA ASP A 11 -3.03 -0.84 -18.41
C ASP A 11 -3.97 0.16 -17.73
N ALA A 12 -5.21 -0.25 -17.44
CA ALA A 12 -6.18 0.60 -16.73
C ALA A 12 -5.75 0.90 -15.28
N LEU A 13 -5.13 -0.06 -14.60
CA LEU A 13 -4.57 0.13 -13.26
C LEU A 13 -3.39 1.10 -13.30
N GLU A 14 -2.50 0.95 -14.28
CA GLU A 14 -1.35 1.83 -14.48
C GLU A 14 -1.77 3.27 -14.83
N GLU A 15 -2.79 3.44 -15.66
CA GLU A 15 -3.37 4.75 -15.93
C GLU A 15 -3.94 5.40 -14.65
N LYS A 16 -4.67 4.62 -13.83
CA LYS A 16 -5.19 5.09 -12.53
C LYS A 16 -4.06 5.50 -11.58
N LEU A 17 -2.99 4.70 -11.48
CA LEU A 17 -1.82 5.03 -10.68
C LEU A 17 -1.14 6.31 -11.18
N GLY A 18 -0.98 6.47 -12.50
CA GLY A 18 -0.46 7.68 -13.11
C GLY A 18 -1.33 8.92 -12.87
N ARG A 19 -2.66 8.75 -12.77
CA ARG A 19 -3.57 9.84 -12.40
C ARG A 19 -3.52 10.17 -10.91
N LEU A 20 -3.28 9.18 -10.05
CA LEU A 20 -3.16 9.37 -8.61
C LEU A 20 -1.84 10.04 -8.25
N SER A 21 -0.73 9.63 -8.84
CA SER A 21 0.59 10.25 -8.59
C SER A 21 0.66 11.72 -9.01
N ARG A 22 -0.15 12.13 -9.99
CA ARG A 22 -0.27 13.52 -10.44
C ARG A 22 -1.12 14.41 -9.53
N LYS A 23 -1.89 13.84 -8.60
CA LYS A 23 -2.71 14.64 -7.68
C LYS A 23 -1.81 15.29 -6.62
N PRO A 24 -2.03 16.57 -6.31
CA PRO A 24 -1.26 17.25 -5.27
C PRO A 24 -1.49 16.56 -3.92
N GLY A 25 -0.41 16.32 -3.18
CA GLY A 25 -0.44 15.69 -1.86
C GLY A 25 -0.34 14.17 -1.86
N VAL A 26 -0.30 13.48 -3.00
CA VAL A 26 -0.05 12.02 -3.03
C VAL A 26 1.44 11.74 -2.85
N LYS A 27 1.80 11.05 -1.77
CA LYS A 27 3.20 10.70 -1.44
C LYS A 27 3.60 9.35 -2.03
N ALA A 28 2.73 8.36 -1.88
CA ALA A 28 2.99 7.00 -2.34
C ALA A 28 1.69 6.25 -2.65
N SER A 29 1.79 5.25 -3.50
CA SER A 29 0.73 4.29 -3.81
C SER A 29 1.32 2.89 -3.88
N ILE A 30 0.61 1.92 -3.30
CA ILE A 30 0.95 0.51 -3.32
C ILE A 30 -0.26 -0.30 -3.76
N VAL A 31 -0.03 -1.26 -4.63
CA VAL A 31 -1.03 -2.22 -5.09
C VAL A 31 -0.61 -3.59 -4.57
N LEU A 32 -1.52 -4.23 -3.84
CA LEU A 32 -1.33 -5.55 -3.28
C LEU A 32 -2.25 -6.56 -3.96
N ASP A 33 -1.83 -7.80 -4.06
CA ASP A 33 -2.69 -8.91 -4.43
C ASP A 33 -3.72 -9.16 -3.32
N ARG A 34 -4.99 -9.33 -3.70
CA ARG A 34 -6.08 -9.48 -2.72
C ARG A 34 -5.94 -10.76 -1.88
N THR A 35 -5.44 -11.84 -2.49
CA THR A 35 -5.41 -13.18 -1.90
C THR A 35 -4.17 -13.40 -1.05
N THR A 36 -3.02 -13.02 -1.57
CA THR A 36 -1.71 -13.28 -0.95
C THR A 36 -1.18 -12.11 -0.15
N GLY A 37 -1.66 -10.89 -0.40
CA GLY A 37 -1.08 -9.67 0.14
C GLY A 37 0.27 -9.31 -0.48
N ALA A 38 0.70 -10.02 -1.53
CA ALA A 38 1.95 -9.75 -2.22
C ALA A 38 1.93 -8.38 -2.92
N ILE A 39 3.07 -7.71 -2.96
CA ILE A 39 3.19 -6.41 -3.62
C ILE A 39 3.19 -6.61 -5.14
N LEU A 40 2.15 -6.10 -5.81
CA LEU A 40 2.06 -6.11 -7.27
C LEU A 40 2.75 -4.89 -7.89
N LYS A 41 2.63 -3.73 -7.24
CA LYS A 41 3.22 -2.48 -7.73
C LYS A 41 3.40 -1.47 -6.61
N THR A 42 4.49 -0.74 -6.66
CA THR A 42 4.76 0.44 -5.81
C THR A 42 5.03 1.64 -6.72
N SER A 43 4.64 2.83 -6.26
CA SER A 43 4.92 4.09 -6.96
C SER A 43 4.96 5.24 -5.97
N GLY A 44 5.87 6.19 -6.17
CA GLY A 44 6.09 7.34 -5.28
C GLY A 44 7.20 7.11 -4.25
N GLN A 45 7.18 7.88 -3.18
CA GLN A 45 8.19 7.81 -2.11
C GLN A 45 7.96 6.59 -1.21
N VAL A 46 8.76 5.54 -1.41
CA VAL A 46 8.70 4.32 -0.60
C VAL A 46 9.02 4.56 0.87
N ASP A 47 9.71 5.65 1.23
CA ASP A 47 9.94 6.09 2.61
C ASP A 47 8.66 6.34 3.40
N ALA A 48 7.59 6.76 2.72
CA ALA A 48 6.28 6.96 3.32
C ALA A 48 5.61 5.63 3.71
N LEU A 49 6.06 4.51 3.13
CA LEU A 49 5.58 3.16 3.37
C LEU A 49 6.39 2.44 4.46
N GLN A 50 7.54 2.97 4.89
CA GLN A 50 8.35 2.35 5.95
C GLN A 50 7.65 2.42 7.31
N THR A 51 7.60 1.27 7.99
CA THR A 51 7.09 1.16 9.36
C THR A 51 8.02 1.90 10.34
N ALA A 52 7.48 2.37 11.47
CA ALA A 52 8.30 2.99 12.53
C ALA A 52 9.38 2.02 13.07
N LYS A 53 9.11 0.72 13.00
CA LYS A 53 10.02 -0.35 13.37
C LYS A 53 11.21 -0.45 12.41
N SER A 54 10.97 -0.35 11.10
CA SER A 54 12.03 -0.28 10.09
C SER A 54 12.87 1.00 10.22
N ARG A 55 12.25 2.18 10.40
CA ARG A 55 13.01 3.43 10.60
C ARG A 55 13.94 3.40 11.82
N ASN A 56 13.49 2.77 12.90
CA ASN A 56 14.31 2.60 14.11
C ASN A 56 15.47 1.62 13.88
N ALA A 57 15.26 0.55 13.09
CA ALA A 57 16.31 -0.38 12.70
C ALA A 57 17.37 0.28 11.80
N SER A 58 16.97 1.09 10.82
CA SER A 58 17.89 1.84 9.94
C SER A 58 18.72 2.88 10.69
N THR A 59 18.12 3.55 11.69
CA THR A 59 18.83 4.50 12.55
C THR A 59 19.84 3.79 13.47
N ALA A 60 19.49 2.62 13.99
CA ALA A 60 20.41 1.80 14.79
C ALA A 60 21.58 1.25 13.94
N ALA A 61 21.31 0.85 12.69
CA ALA A 61 22.33 0.38 11.75
C ALA A 61 23.28 1.50 11.30
N SER A 62 22.83 2.76 11.21
CA SER A 62 23.69 3.91 10.88
C SER A 62 24.81 4.19 11.89
N PHE A 63 24.73 3.65 13.12
CA PHE A 63 25.81 3.73 14.09
C PHE A 63 26.87 2.62 13.96
N SER A 64 26.61 1.60 13.14
CA SER A 64 27.54 0.53 12.82
C SER A 64 27.98 0.65 11.36
N ASN A 65 29.16 1.23 11.14
CA ASN A 65 29.74 1.40 9.82
C ASN A 65 30.21 0.05 9.26
N ASP A 66 29.31 -0.68 8.62
CA ASP A 66 29.67 -1.70 7.63
C ASP A 66 28.61 -1.71 6.51
N ALA A 67 29.05 -1.49 5.27
CA ALA A 67 28.22 -1.46 4.05
C ALA A 67 28.67 -2.63 3.16
N PRO A 68 27.77 -3.35 2.45
CA PRO A 68 26.58 -2.82 1.79
C PRO A 68 25.30 -3.65 2.06
N ALA A 69 24.27 -3.06 2.65
CA ALA A 69 22.94 -3.70 2.79
C ALA A 69 21.78 -2.69 2.76
N ALA A 70 21.96 -1.53 2.11
CA ALA A 70 20.96 -0.47 2.10
C ALA A 70 19.71 -0.82 1.24
N GLU A 71 19.81 -1.75 0.30
CA GLU A 71 18.71 -2.09 -0.61
C GLU A 71 17.75 -3.16 -0.04
N GLU A 72 18.24 -4.09 0.80
CA GLU A 72 17.42 -5.16 1.37
C GLU A 72 16.58 -4.70 2.58
N GLY A 73 17.09 -3.75 3.38
CA GLY A 73 16.37 -3.21 4.53
C GLY A 73 15.17 -2.34 4.15
N GLU A 74 15.24 -1.66 3.01
CA GLU A 74 14.20 -0.76 2.52
C GLU A 74 13.02 -1.53 1.90
N ALA A 75 13.32 -2.57 1.11
CA ALA A 75 12.30 -3.48 0.57
C ALA A 75 11.53 -4.21 1.68
N HIS A 76 12.23 -4.69 2.72
CA HIS A 76 11.62 -5.42 3.83
C HIS A 76 10.60 -4.55 4.62
N GLY A 77 10.86 -3.24 4.74
CA GLY A 77 9.93 -2.34 5.44
C GLY A 77 8.60 -2.14 4.70
N VAL A 78 8.63 -2.13 3.37
CA VAL A 78 7.44 -2.01 2.53
C VAL A 78 6.63 -3.30 2.54
N GLU A 79 7.29 -4.46 2.58
CA GLU A 79 6.66 -5.76 2.72
C GLU A 79 5.94 -5.93 4.07
N GLU A 80 6.58 -5.55 5.19
CA GLU A 80 5.93 -5.58 6.51
C GLU A 80 4.68 -4.67 6.51
N PHE A 81 4.77 -3.49 5.90
CA PHE A 81 3.64 -2.57 5.76
C PHE A 81 2.50 -3.15 4.89
N ALA A 82 2.83 -3.80 3.78
CA ALA A 82 1.87 -4.47 2.91
C ALA A 82 1.08 -5.54 3.67
N LEU A 83 1.77 -6.38 4.44
CA LEU A 83 1.14 -7.42 5.27
C LEU A 83 0.23 -6.84 6.35
N MET A 84 0.65 -5.73 6.98
CA MET A 84 -0.19 -5.02 7.95
C MET A 84 -1.49 -4.51 7.33
N ILE A 85 -1.42 -3.88 6.14
CA ILE A 85 -2.62 -3.41 5.43
C ILE A 85 -3.52 -4.60 5.06
N TRP A 86 -2.95 -5.65 4.47
CA TRP A 86 -3.71 -6.82 4.05
C TRP A 86 -4.47 -7.46 5.22
N THR A 87 -3.78 -7.65 6.35
CA THR A 87 -4.39 -8.17 7.58
C THR A 87 -5.51 -7.24 8.06
N PHE A 88 -5.27 -5.93 8.08
CA PHE A 88 -6.27 -4.95 8.51
C PHE A 88 -7.52 -4.93 7.63
N VAL A 89 -7.37 -5.03 6.31
CA VAL A 89 -8.48 -5.11 5.35
C VAL A 89 -9.30 -6.38 5.57
N ASN A 90 -8.63 -7.52 5.81
CA ASN A 90 -9.31 -8.79 6.10
C ASN A 90 -10.12 -8.71 7.39
N SER A 91 -9.52 -8.21 8.48
CA SER A 91 -10.24 -8.04 9.76
C SER A 91 -11.39 -7.05 9.64
N SER A 92 -11.22 -5.95 8.92
CA SER A 92 -12.29 -4.97 8.70
C SER A 92 -13.42 -5.55 7.84
N GLY A 93 -13.10 -6.36 6.83
CA GLY A 93 -14.09 -7.05 6.01
C GLY A 93 -14.90 -8.07 6.80
N GLN A 94 -14.28 -8.81 7.72
CA GLN A 94 -14.99 -9.71 8.63
C GLN A 94 -15.94 -8.94 9.55
N LEU A 95 -15.48 -7.80 10.11
CA LEU A 95 -16.36 -6.96 10.92
C LEU A 95 -17.60 -6.46 10.16
N VAL A 96 -17.45 -6.06 8.90
CA VAL A 96 -18.61 -5.64 8.07
C VAL A 96 -19.56 -6.82 7.87
N GLN A 97 -19.03 -8.00 7.56
CA GLN A 97 -19.83 -9.21 7.35
C GLN A 97 -20.56 -9.68 8.61
N ASP A 98 -19.95 -9.50 9.79
CA ASP A 98 -20.57 -9.80 11.08
C ASP A 98 -21.71 -8.83 11.43
N VAL A 99 -21.63 -7.58 10.94
CA VAL A 99 -22.69 -6.57 11.12
C VAL A 99 -23.84 -6.80 10.15
N ASP A 100 -23.52 -7.05 8.87
CA ASP A 100 -24.49 -7.33 7.82
C ASP A 100 -23.84 -8.20 6.73
N THR A 101 -24.42 -9.38 6.50
CA THR A 101 -23.91 -10.34 5.51
C THR A 101 -24.18 -9.92 4.06
N GLU A 102 -25.09 -8.96 3.85
CA GLU A 102 -25.39 -8.41 2.52
C GLU A 102 -24.53 -7.17 2.19
N ASP A 103 -23.79 -6.64 3.17
CA ASP A 103 -22.92 -5.47 2.98
C ASP A 103 -21.47 -5.85 2.65
N GLU A 104 -20.79 -4.96 1.92
CA GLU A 104 -19.42 -5.18 1.46
C GLU A 104 -18.53 -3.96 1.74
N LEU A 105 -17.29 -4.22 2.15
CA LEU A 105 -16.32 -3.17 2.41
C LEU A 105 -15.86 -2.53 1.08
N LYS A 106 -16.21 -1.25 0.84
CA LYS A 106 -15.83 -0.53 -0.40
C LYS A 106 -14.66 0.43 -0.27
N LEU A 107 -14.48 1.04 0.89
CA LEU A 107 -13.49 2.09 1.10
C LEU A 107 -13.11 2.18 2.57
N LEU A 108 -11.82 2.16 2.86
CA LEU A 108 -11.27 2.51 4.16
C LEU A 108 -10.43 3.78 4.03
N ARG A 109 -10.60 4.70 4.96
CA ARG A 109 -9.84 5.96 5.01
C ARG A 109 -9.39 6.22 6.42
N LEU A 110 -8.09 6.23 6.64
CA LEU A 110 -7.47 6.49 7.93
C LEU A 110 -6.74 7.82 7.87
N ARG A 111 -7.29 8.84 8.53
CA ARG A 111 -6.63 10.14 8.65
C ARG A 111 -5.86 10.21 9.96
N THR A 112 -4.56 10.40 9.87
CA THR A 112 -3.66 10.69 10.99
C THR A 112 -3.31 12.18 11.00
N LYS A 113 -2.59 12.64 12.02
CA LYS A 113 -2.11 14.03 12.11
C LYS A 113 -1.18 14.44 10.97
N LYS A 114 -0.41 13.50 10.40
CA LYS A 114 0.62 13.77 9.40
C LYS A 114 0.23 13.33 7.99
N GLN A 115 -0.59 12.28 7.90
CA GLN A 115 -0.88 11.60 6.66
C GLN A 115 -2.27 11.00 6.67
N GLU A 116 -2.78 10.74 5.48
CA GLU A 116 -4.04 10.07 5.25
C GLU A 116 -3.80 8.84 4.39
N ILE A 117 -4.32 7.70 4.82
CA ILE A 117 -4.18 6.42 4.13
C ILE A 117 -5.55 6.05 3.59
N VAL A 118 -5.66 5.96 2.26
CA VAL A 118 -6.88 5.58 1.55
C VAL A 118 -6.67 4.18 1.01
N ILE A 119 -7.52 3.24 1.41
CA ILE A 119 -7.46 1.84 1.00
C ILE A 119 -8.76 1.52 0.27
N VAL A 120 -8.63 1.07 -0.98
CA VAL A 120 -9.72 0.65 -1.83
C VAL A 120 -9.57 -0.85 -2.09
N PRO A 121 -10.33 -1.70 -1.38
CA PRO A 121 -10.38 -3.13 -1.69
C PRO A 121 -11.13 -3.35 -3.03
N ASP A 122 -10.50 -4.09 -3.93
CA ASP A 122 -11.07 -4.57 -5.20
C ASP A 122 -11.04 -6.12 -5.17
N PRO A 123 -11.96 -6.83 -5.84
CA PRO A 123 -11.91 -8.29 -5.92
C PRO A 123 -10.56 -8.86 -6.39
N LYS A 124 -9.80 -8.11 -7.20
CA LYS A 124 -8.51 -8.57 -7.75
C LYS A 124 -7.30 -8.07 -6.99
N TYR A 125 -7.36 -6.86 -6.43
CA TYR A 125 -6.22 -6.21 -5.79
C TYR A 125 -6.67 -5.30 -4.64
N ILE A 126 -5.74 -4.87 -3.81
CA ILE A 126 -5.98 -3.83 -2.81
C ILE A 126 -5.15 -2.62 -3.21
N LEU A 127 -5.80 -1.51 -3.53
CA LEU A 127 -5.13 -0.26 -3.83
C LEU A 127 -5.02 0.56 -2.56
N THR A 128 -3.80 0.87 -2.14
CA THR A 128 -3.55 1.78 -1.02
C THR A 128 -2.80 3.01 -1.49
N VAL A 129 -3.28 4.18 -1.06
CA VAL A 129 -2.71 5.47 -1.41
C VAL A 129 -2.44 6.26 -0.12
N ILE A 130 -1.24 6.82 -0.02
CA ILE A 130 -0.83 7.68 1.09
C ILE A 130 -0.83 9.11 0.60
N HIS A 131 -1.64 9.94 1.25
CA HIS A 131 -1.72 11.37 1.05
C HIS A 131 -1.11 12.13 2.24
N GLU A 132 -0.52 13.28 1.96
CA GLU A 132 -0.18 14.25 2.97
C GLU A 132 -1.45 14.92 3.49
N CYS A 133 -1.63 14.89 4.81
CA CYS A 133 -2.71 15.59 5.45
C CYS A 133 -2.28 17.05 5.68
N HIS A 134 -2.79 18.00 4.91
CA HIS A 134 -2.58 19.41 5.20
C HIS A 134 -3.31 19.76 6.51
N PRO A 135 -2.65 20.43 7.48
CA PRO A 135 -3.34 20.96 8.65
C PRO A 135 -4.37 22.00 8.18
N ALA A 136 -5.58 21.88 8.71
CA ALA A 136 -6.67 22.84 8.49
C ALA A 136 -6.43 24.11 9.31
#